data_AF-A0A1G2CEB9-F1
#
_entry.id   AF-A0A1G2CEB9-F1
#
_cell.length_a   1.000
_cell.length_b   1.000
_cell.length_c   1.000
_cell.angle_alpha   90.00
_cell.angle_beta   90.00
_cell.angle_gamma   90.00
#
_symmetry.space_group_name_H-M   'P 1'
#
loop_
_entity.id
_entity.type
_entity.pdbx_description
1 polymer ?
#
loop_
_entity_poly.entity_id
_entity_poly.type
_entity_poly.pdbx_seq_one_letter_code
_entity_poly.pdbx_strand_id
1 'polypeptide(L)'
;MKRSSTLFIIIGAATLVGIGVVVFLMRQSPFGQGRDANVGMNDPTALPVAGVPTSLQVPSGDVIQIGTSHGIIEVKNFYRNIVAYESEFLIVVRTADYEITYDTTRSSFYVAVLVSTGPALTRGEEALLGLLGVTQSDACKLDVAEGLAGSPGSGPLSFCPGDL
;
A
#
# COMPACT_ATOMS: atom_id res chain seq x y z
N MET A 1 39.28 46.57 14.65
CA MET A 1 38.47 46.14 13.48
C MET A 1 39.30 45.20 12.61
N LYS A 2 38.66 44.22 11.93
CA LYS A 2 39.26 43.17 11.06
C LYS A 2 39.73 41.86 11.72
N ARG A 3 38.87 41.12 12.42
CA ARG A 3 39.00 39.65 12.55
C ARG A 3 37.68 38.87 12.45
N SER A 4 36.54 39.54 12.31
CA SER A 4 35.23 38.89 12.38
C SER A 4 34.61 38.50 11.03
N SER A 5 35.12 39.00 9.89
CA SER A 5 34.50 38.76 8.58
C SER A 5 34.95 37.47 7.89
N THR A 6 36.09 36.89 8.29
CA THR A 6 36.64 35.68 7.66
C THR A 6 35.94 34.40 8.14
N LEU A 7 35.40 34.41 9.37
CA LEU A 7 34.76 33.21 9.96
C LEU A 7 33.40 32.89 9.31
N PHE A 8 32.61 33.91 8.95
CA PHE A 8 31.29 33.71 8.33
C PHE A 8 31.38 33.18 6.89
N ILE A 9 32.44 33.52 6.15
CA ILE A 9 32.65 33.03 4.77
C ILE A 9 32.96 31.52 4.78
N ILE A 10 33.73 31.05 5.77
CA ILE A 10 34.08 29.63 5.90
C ILE A 10 32.85 28.80 6.30
N ILE A 11 32.02 29.31 7.20
CA ILE A 11 30.78 28.64 7.64
C ILE A 11 29.72 28.60 6.52
N GLY A 12 29.62 29.67 5.72
CA GLY A 12 28.72 29.72 4.55
C GLY A 12 29.16 28.80 3.41
N ALA A 13 30.47 28.67 3.17
CA ALA A 13 30.99 27.75 2.17
C ALA A 13 30.81 26.28 2.57
N ALA A 14 30.99 25.93 3.86
CA ALA A 14 30.81 24.57 4.35
C ALA A 14 29.34 24.10 4.29
N THR A 15 28.38 24.99 4.54
CA THR A 15 26.94 24.66 4.46
C THR A 15 26.46 24.51 3.01
N LEU A 16 26.93 25.36 2.08
CA LEU A 16 26.61 25.21 0.65
C LEU A 16 27.18 23.93 0.03
N VAL A 17 28.39 23.53 0.42
CA VAL A 17 28.98 22.25 -0.01
C VAL A 17 28.22 21.06 0.59
N GLY A 18 27.82 21.13 1.86
CA GLY A 18 27.02 20.09 2.51
C GLY A 18 25.66 19.86 1.85
N ILE A 19 24.93 20.93 1.52
CA ILE A 19 23.63 20.84 0.83
C ILE A 19 23.81 20.30 -0.60
N GLY A 20 24.85 20.74 -1.31
CA GLY A 20 25.18 20.25 -2.65
C GLY A 20 25.46 18.74 -2.69
N VAL A 21 26.18 18.22 -1.70
CA VAL A 21 26.49 16.78 -1.59
C VAL A 21 25.23 15.96 -1.28
N VAL A 22 24.32 16.45 -0.44
CA VAL A 22 23.05 15.75 -0.13
C VAL A 22 22.13 15.69 -1.35
N VAL A 23 22.00 16.78 -2.11
CA VAL A 23 21.17 16.80 -3.34
C VAL A 23 21.80 15.95 -4.45
N PHE A 24 23.13 15.93 -4.55
CA PHE A 24 23.83 15.06 -5.50
C PHE A 24 23.71 13.58 -5.13
N LEU A 25 23.79 13.21 -3.85
CA LEU A 25 23.57 11.84 -3.39
C LEU A 25 22.12 11.38 -3.59
N MET A 26 21.12 12.25 -3.47
CA MET A 26 19.73 11.89 -3.81
C MET A 26 19.49 11.73 -5.31
N ARG A 27 20.23 12.46 -6.17
CA ARG A 27 20.13 12.35 -7.64
C ARG A 27 20.88 11.15 -8.24
N GLN A 28 21.74 10.49 -7.46
CA GLN A 28 22.48 9.30 -7.91
C GLN A 28 21.79 7.97 -7.61
N SER A 29 20.52 7.98 -7.17
CA SER A 29 19.71 6.77 -7.14
C SER A 29 19.58 6.21 -8.57
N PRO A 30 20.20 5.08 -8.92
CA PRO A 30 20.06 4.49 -10.24
C PRO A 30 18.77 3.68 -10.25
N PHE A 31 17.61 4.33 -10.18
CA PHE A 31 16.34 3.69 -10.53
C PHE A 31 16.11 3.86 -12.02
N GLY A 32 16.96 3.17 -12.77
CA GLY A 32 16.87 3.02 -14.20
C GLY A 32 17.45 1.66 -14.57
N GLN A 33 16.65 0.60 -14.43
CA GLN A 33 16.81 -0.57 -15.28
C GLN A 33 15.52 -1.39 -15.31
N GLY A 34 14.83 -1.31 -16.44
CA GLY A 34 14.01 -2.42 -16.90
C GLY A 34 14.86 -3.69 -16.90
N ARG A 35 14.37 -4.69 -16.18
CA ARG A 35 14.79 -6.08 -16.30
C ARG A 35 13.54 -6.92 -16.38
N ASP A 36 13.32 -7.45 -17.56
CA ASP A 36 12.57 -8.67 -17.78
C ASP A 36 13.13 -9.77 -16.87
N ALA A 37 12.34 -10.20 -15.89
CA ALA A 37 12.46 -11.45 -15.14
C ALA A 37 11.09 -11.66 -14.49
N ASN A 38 10.23 -12.62 -14.85
CA ASN A 38 10.47 -13.96 -15.36
C ASN A 38 11.62 -14.68 -14.67
N VAL A 39 11.69 -14.58 -13.34
CA VAL A 39 12.11 -15.68 -12.47
C VAL A 39 11.30 -15.57 -11.19
N GLY A 40 10.28 -16.43 -11.07
CA GLY A 40 9.63 -16.71 -9.80
C GLY A 40 10.69 -17.25 -8.84
N MET A 41 11.17 -16.40 -7.95
CA MET A 41 11.96 -16.81 -6.81
C MET A 41 10.96 -17.20 -5.73
N ASN A 42 10.65 -18.49 -5.68
CA ASN A 42 9.82 -19.08 -4.66
C ASN A 42 10.45 -18.81 -3.29
N ASP A 43 9.87 -17.89 -2.53
CA ASP A 43 10.06 -17.84 -1.08
C ASP A 43 9.57 -19.19 -0.52
N PRO A 44 10.42 -19.99 0.14
CA PRO A 44 10.02 -21.28 0.71
C PRO A 44 9.02 -21.16 1.87
N THR A 45 8.64 -19.94 2.26
CA THR A 45 7.60 -19.64 3.25
C THR A 45 6.26 -19.22 2.64
N ALA A 46 6.18 -19.05 1.31
CA ALA A 46 4.92 -18.76 0.63
C ALA A 46 4.05 -20.02 0.57
N LEU A 47 2.94 -20.01 1.30
CA LEU A 47 1.90 -21.01 1.18
C LEU A 47 1.42 -21.09 -0.28
N PRO A 48 1.10 -22.29 -0.81
CA PRO A 48 0.72 -22.46 -2.21
C PRO A 48 -0.50 -21.59 -2.56
N VAL A 49 -0.33 -20.74 -3.58
CA VAL A 49 -1.37 -19.89 -4.19
C VAL A 49 -2.43 -20.80 -4.80
N ALA A 50 -3.55 -20.98 -4.10
CA ALA A 50 -4.68 -21.72 -4.62
C ALA A 50 -5.47 -20.86 -5.62
N GLY A 51 -5.40 -21.24 -6.90
CA GLY A 51 -6.52 -21.20 -7.83
C GLY A 51 -7.10 -19.83 -8.22
N VAL A 52 -6.30 -18.88 -8.69
CA VAL A 52 -6.87 -17.73 -9.42
C VAL A 52 -7.50 -18.24 -10.73
N PRO A 53 -8.81 -18.07 -10.97
CA PRO A 53 -9.46 -18.60 -12.15
C PRO A 53 -8.96 -17.87 -13.40
N THR A 54 -8.73 -18.63 -14.48
CA THR A 54 -8.30 -18.10 -15.77
C THR A 54 -9.33 -17.16 -16.41
N SER A 55 -10.57 -17.15 -15.92
CA SER A 55 -11.66 -16.28 -16.36
C SER A 55 -11.72 -14.94 -15.62
N LEU A 56 -10.88 -14.70 -14.61
CA LEU A 56 -10.85 -13.40 -13.93
C LEU A 56 -10.30 -12.36 -14.90
N GLN A 57 -11.16 -11.42 -15.30
CA GLN A 57 -10.76 -10.33 -16.17
C GLN A 57 -9.98 -9.30 -15.34
N VAL A 58 -8.65 -9.40 -15.40
CA VAL A 58 -7.74 -8.45 -14.77
C VAL A 58 -7.74 -7.15 -15.58
N PRO A 59 -8.09 -5.99 -14.98
CA PRO A 59 -8.01 -4.71 -15.67
C PRO A 59 -6.58 -4.42 -16.15
N SER A 60 -6.45 -3.80 -17.33
CA SER A 60 -5.16 -3.32 -17.83
C SER A 60 -4.83 -1.93 -17.25
N GLY A 61 -3.56 -1.54 -17.31
CA GLY A 61 -3.08 -0.25 -16.77
C GLY A 61 -2.62 -0.33 -15.31
N ASP A 62 -1.89 0.70 -14.88
CA ASP A 62 -1.25 0.73 -13.55
C ASP A 62 -2.20 1.23 -12.45
N VAL A 63 -3.29 1.87 -12.85
CA VAL A 63 -4.37 2.33 -11.98
C VAL A 63 -5.71 1.82 -12.50
N ILE A 64 -6.68 1.71 -11.60
CA ILE A 64 -8.06 1.32 -11.87
C ILE A 64 -9.01 2.22 -11.10
N GLN A 65 -10.26 2.28 -11.56
CA GLN A 65 -11.32 3.02 -10.90
C GLN A 65 -12.24 2.07 -10.14
N ILE A 66 -12.49 2.37 -8.88
CA ILE A 66 -13.44 1.66 -8.02
C ILE A 66 -14.65 2.55 -7.78
N GLY A 67 -15.85 2.02 -8.02
CA GLY A 67 -17.09 2.66 -7.62
C GLY A 67 -17.36 2.39 -6.13
N THR A 68 -17.68 3.46 -5.40
CA THR A 68 -17.90 3.44 -3.94
C THR A 68 -19.20 4.20 -3.62
N SER A 69 -19.67 4.06 -2.38
CA SER A 69 -20.76 4.89 -1.85
C SER A 69 -20.50 6.41 -1.96
N HIS A 70 -19.23 6.84 -2.00
CA HIS A 70 -18.82 8.25 -2.08
C HIS A 70 -18.42 8.70 -3.51
N GLY A 71 -18.58 7.84 -4.52
CA GLY A 71 -18.24 8.13 -5.92
C GLY A 71 -17.14 7.22 -6.46
N ILE A 72 -16.38 7.70 -7.44
CA ILE A 72 -15.32 6.91 -8.09
C ILE A 72 -13.96 7.32 -7.54
N ILE A 73 -13.14 6.33 -7.18
CA ILE A 73 -11.77 6.52 -6.68
C ILE A 73 -10.80 5.80 -7.59
N GLU A 74 -9.70 6.48 -7.93
CA GLU A 74 -8.59 5.88 -8.64
C GLU A 74 -7.60 5.26 -7.63
N VAL A 75 -7.27 3.98 -7.84
CA VAL A 75 -6.31 3.25 -7.02
C VAL A 75 -5.30 2.53 -7.91
N LYS A 76 -4.15 2.15 -7.36
CA LYS A 76 -3.22 1.23 -8.01
C LYS A 76 -3.92 -0.09 -8.33
N ASN A 77 -3.56 -0.67 -9.48
CA ASN A 77 -4.15 -1.90 -9.95
C ASN A 77 -3.73 -3.11 -9.09
N PHE A 78 -4.47 -3.37 -8.02
CA PHE A 78 -4.22 -4.44 -7.06
C PHE A 78 -4.55 -5.85 -7.60
N TYR A 79 -5.26 -5.97 -8.73
CA TYR A 79 -5.56 -7.27 -9.35
C TYR A 79 -4.30 -8.03 -9.79
N ARG A 80 -3.16 -7.34 -9.90
CA ARG A 80 -1.85 -7.95 -10.18
C ARG A 80 -1.23 -8.64 -8.96
N ASN A 81 -1.78 -8.44 -7.76
CA ASN A 81 -1.25 -8.94 -6.49
C ASN A 81 -2.15 -10.00 -5.84
N ILE A 82 -3.06 -10.62 -6.61
CA ILE A 82 -4.00 -11.61 -6.07
C ILE A 82 -3.23 -12.86 -5.62
N VAL A 83 -3.44 -13.22 -4.35
CA VAL A 83 -2.85 -14.40 -3.70
C VAL A 83 -3.78 -15.61 -3.78
N ALA A 84 -5.08 -15.39 -3.72
CA ALA A 84 -6.08 -16.45 -3.87
C ALA A 84 -7.42 -15.88 -4.32
N TYR A 85 -8.27 -16.77 -4.85
CA TYR A 85 -9.61 -16.45 -5.30
C TYR A 85 -10.60 -17.42 -4.67
N GLU A 86 -11.58 -16.89 -3.93
CA GLU A 86 -12.58 -17.69 -3.22
C GLU A 86 -13.98 -17.16 -3.57
N SER A 87 -14.64 -17.80 -4.53
CA SER A 87 -15.97 -17.44 -5.04
C SER A 87 -16.05 -16.04 -5.64
N GLU A 88 -16.27 -15.01 -4.81
CA GLU A 88 -16.43 -13.60 -5.17
C GLU A 88 -15.40 -12.71 -4.43
N PHE A 89 -14.45 -13.34 -3.76
CA PHE A 89 -13.47 -12.68 -2.91
C PHE A 89 -12.07 -12.86 -3.50
N LEU A 90 -11.40 -11.74 -3.77
CA LEU A 90 -9.99 -11.71 -4.13
C LEU A 90 -9.18 -11.49 -2.87
N ILE A 91 -8.39 -12.46 -2.48
CA ILE A 91 -7.43 -12.28 -1.39
C ILE A 91 -6.18 -11.64 -2.00
N VAL A 92 -5.91 -10.40 -1.63
CA VAL A 92 -4.85 -9.56 -2.23
C VAL A 92 -3.63 -9.45 -1.32
N VAL A 93 -3.81 -9.68 -0.02
CA VAL A 93 -2.74 -9.83 0.96
C VAL A 93 -3.14 -10.89 1.96
N ARG A 94 -2.25 -11.84 2.26
CA ARG A 94 -2.43 -12.83 3.33
C ARG A 94 -1.13 -12.94 4.11
N THR A 95 -1.19 -12.66 5.41
CA THR A 95 -0.05 -12.78 6.34
C THR A 95 -0.42 -13.69 7.52
N ALA A 96 0.46 -13.83 8.50
CA ALA A 96 0.14 -14.52 9.75
C ALA A 96 -0.81 -13.71 10.66
N ASP A 97 -0.83 -12.38 10.52
CA ASP A 97 -1.52 -11.48 11.46
C ASP A 97 -2.83 -10.93 10.91
N TYR A 98 -2.91 -10.71 9.59
CA TYR A 98 -4.06 -10.13 8.91
C TYR A 98 -4.16 -10.61 7.45
N GLU A 99 -5.35 -10.43 6.89
CA GLU A 99 -5.70 -10.67 5.50
C GLU A 99 -6.44 -9.45 4.94
N ILE A 100 -6.17 -9.11 3.68
CA ILE A 100 -6.91 -8.09 2.93
C ILE A 100 -7.61 -8.79 1.77
N THR A 101 -8.92 -8.59 1.71
CA THR A 101 -9.79 -9.24 0.76
C THR A 101 -10.67 -8.21 0.05
N TYR A 102 -10.88 -8.38 -1.25
CA TYR A 102 -11.76 -7.55 -2.07
C TYR A 102 -12.97 -8.35 -2.54
N ASP A 103 -14.17 -7.87 -2.24
CA ASP A 103 -15.43 -8.44 -2.71
C ASP A 103 -15.81 -7.86 -4.06
N THR A 104 -15.77 -8.69 -5.10
CA THR A 104 -16.06 -8.28 -6.48
C THR A 104 -17.53 -7.91 -6.72
N THR A 105 -18.44 -8.40 -5.87
CA THR A 105 -19.88 -8.11 -6.01
C THR A 105 -20.26 -6.77 -5.40
N ARG A 106 -19.60 -6.38 -4.31
CA ARG A 106 -19.88 -5.15 -3.57
C ARG A 106 -18.90 -4.02 -3.85
N SER A 107 -17.80 -4.31 -4.55
CA SER A 107 -16.69 -3.38 -4.73
C SER A 107 -16.13 -2.84 -3.41
N SER A 108 -16.06 -3.71 -2.40
CA SER A 108 -15.67 -3.37 -1.03
C SER A 108 -14.44 -4.15 -0.57
N PHE A 109 -13.62 -3.55 0.30
CA PHE A 109 -12.49 -4.21 0.94
C PHE A 109 -12.82 -4.67 2.34
N TYR A 110 -12.16 -5.74 2.77
CA TYR A 110 -12.18 -6.25 4.12
C TYR A 110 -10.76 -6.41 4.64
N VAL A 111 -10.46 -5.79 5.79
CA VAL A 111 -9.21 -6.00 6.53
C VAL A 111 -9.52 -6.90 7.72
N ALA A 112 -9.18 -8.18 7.60
CA ALA A 112 -9.44 -9.19 8.62
C ALA A 112 -8.19 -9.43 9.46
N VAL A 113 -8.29 -9.23 10.78
CA VAL A 113 -7.24 -9.56 11.73
C VAL A 113 -7.34 -11.05 12.09
N LEU A 114 -6.30 -11.82 11.78
CA LEU A 114 -6.20 -13.26 12.08
C LEU A 114 -5.75 -13.51 13.53
N VAL A 115 -4.90 -12.63 14.05
CA VAL A 115 -4.39 -12.70 15.43
C VAL A 115 -4.72 -11.39 16.12
N SER A 116 -5.54 -11.46 17.19
CA SER A 116 -5.96 -10.31 17.98
C SER A 116 -4.81 -9.72 18.80
N THR A 117 -3.88 -9.08 18.11
CA THR A 117 -2.87 -8.20 18.69
C THR A 117 -3.20 -6.79 18.24
N GLY A 118 -3.14 -5.82 19.16
CA GLY A 118 -3.44 -4.42 18.86
C GLY A 118 -2.74 -3.87 17.59
N PRO A 119 -1.48 -4.23 17.32
CA PRO A 119 -0.78 -3.75 16.12
C PRO A 119 -1.21 -4.39 14.79
N ALA A 120 -1.89 -5.54 14.79
CA ALA A 120 -2.23 -6.25 13.55
C ALA A 120 -3.21 -5.45 12.68
N LEU A 121 -4.16 -4.77 13.32
CA LEU A 121 -5.13 -3.91 12.64
C LEU A 121 -4.43 -2.77 11.91
N THR A 122 -3.66 -1.95 12.64
CA THR A 122 -2.91 -0.82 12.07
C THR A 122 -1.97 -1.25 10.94
N ARG A 123 -1.30 -2.40 11.06
CA ARG A 123 -0.48 -2.95 9.96
C ARG A 123 -1.31 -3.33 8.74
N GLY A 124 -2.50 -3.89 8.94
CA GLY A 124 -3.43 -4.22 7.86
C GLY A 124 -3.92 -2.97 7.13
N GLU A 125 -4.23 -1.90 7.87
CA GLU A 125 -4.63 -0.61 7.31
C GLU A 125 -3.50 0.06 6.50
N GLU A 126 -2.29 0.11 7.05
CA GLU A 126 -1.12 0.65 6.35
C GLU A 126 -0.82 -0.15 5.08
N ALA A 127 -0.96 -1.48 5.14
CA ALA A 127 -0.79 -2.35 3.99
C ALA A 127 -1.88 -2.10 2.93
N LEU A 128 -3.12 -1.86 3.32
CA LEU A 128 -4.21 -1.49 2.40
C LEU A 128 -3.89 -0.18 1.68
N LEU A 129 -3.45 0.86 2.40
CA LEU A 129 -3.06 2.15 1.82
C LEU A 129 -1.91 1.98 0.82
N GLY A 130 -0.89 1.21 1.19
CA GLY A 130 0.26 0.93 0.34
C GLY A 130 -0.09 0.14 -0.92
N LEU A 131 -0.96 -0.87 -0.78
CA LEU A 131 -1.47 -1.71 -1.86
C LEU A 131 -2.24 -0.88 -2.89
N LEU A 132 -3.18 -0.06 -2.42
CA LEU A 132 -4.03 0.78 -3.25
C LEU A 132 -3.33 2.06 -3.71
N GLY A 133 -2.22 2.44 -3.08
CA GLY A 133 -1.49 3.67 -3.38
C GLY A 133 -2.31 4.93 -3.12
N VAL A 134 -3.20 4.90 -2.12
CA VAL A 134 -4.09 6.00 -1.76
C VAL A 134 -3.68 6.65 -0.45
N THR A 135 -4.16 7.87 -0.23
CA THR A 135 -4.04 8.55 1.06
C THR A 135 -5.06 8.01 2.07
N GLN A 136 -4.86 8.26 3.37
CA GLN A 136 -5.88 7.98 4.39
C GLN A 136 -7.23 8.64 4.05
N SER A 137 -7.21 9.90 3.61
CA SER A 137 -8.44 10.63 3.24
C SER A 137 -9.18 10.02 2.05
N ASP A 138 -8.46 9.43 1.09
CA ASP A 138 -9.09 8.74 -0.04
C ASP A 138 -9.56 7.35 0.36
N ALA A 139 -8.85 6.67 1.27
CA ALA A 139 -9.30 5.39 1.80
C ALA A 139 -10.62 5.50 2.58
N CYS A 140 -10.88 6.64 3.24
CA CYS A 140 -12.17 6.87 3.90
C CYS A 140 -13.36 7.06 2.96
N LYS A 141 -13.11 7.20 1.65
CA LYS A 141 -14.18 7.22 0.64
C LYS A 141 -14.40 5.83 0.03
N LEU A 142 -13.51 4.86 0.30
CA LEU A 142 -13.68 3.47 -0.11
C LEU A 142 -14.66 2.77 0.84
N ASP A 143 -15.39 1.80 0.32
CA ASP A 143 -16.21 0.91 1.13
C ASP A 143 -15.29 -0.16 1.76
N VAL A 144 -14.81 0.11 2.98
CA VAL A 144 -13.88 -0.77 3.71
C VAL A 144 -14.47 -1.15 5.06
N ALA A 145 -14.43 -2.44 5.39
CA ALA A 145 -14.76 -2.95 6.71
C ALA A 145 -13.56 -3.64 7.36
N GLU A 146 -13.40 -3.44 8.66
CA GLU A 146 -12.37 -4.12 9.45
C GLU A 146 -12.97 -4.99 10.56
N GLY A 147 -12.28 -6.07 10.91
CA GLY A 147 -12.71 -6.94 12.01
C GLY A 147 -11.84 -8.17 12.19
N LEU A 148 -12.26 -9.04 13.11
CA LEU A 148 -11.62 -10.34 13.32
C LEU A 148 -12.03 -11.31 12.22
N ALA A 149 -11.10 -12.19 11.81
CA ALA A 149 -11.42 -13.25 10.87
C ALA A 149 -12.55 -14.16 11.39
N GLY A 150 -13.49 -14.48 10.50
CA GLY A 150 -14.70 -15.23 10.85
C GLY A 150 -15.81 -14.40 11.51
N SER A 151 -15.59 -13.11 11.75
CA SER A 151 -16.62 -12.15 12.11
C SER A 151 -16.91 -11.23 10.93
N PRO A 152 -18.18 -10.84 10.68
CA PRO A 152 -18.42 -9.69 9.82
C PRO A 152 -17.65 -8.49 10.40
N GLY A 153 -16.83 -7.85 9.57
CA GLY A 153 -16.16 -6.61 9.93
C GLY A 153 -17.21 -5.58 10.37
N SER A 154 -16.95 -4.90 11.48
CA SER A 154 -17.95 -4.08 12.16
C SER A 154 -17.60 -2.59 12.19
N GLY A 155 -16.41 -2.21 11.75
CA GLY A 155 -15.92 -0.83 11.80
C GLY A 155 -15.42 -0.32 10.45
N PRO A 156 -15.48 1.01 10.22
CA PRO A 156 -14.65 1.64 9.20
C PRO A 156 -13.18 1.53 9.61
N LEU A 157 -12.28 1.91 8.71
CA LEU A 157 -10.86 2.08 9.05
C LEU A 157 -10.72 3.01 10.27
N SER A 158 -9.82 2.68 11.18
CA SER A 158 -9.62 3.33 12.48
C SER A 158 -9.29 4.82 12.41
N PHE A 159 -8.72 5.28 11.29
CA PHE A 159 -8.43 6.69 11.04
C PHE A 159 -9.56 7.44 10.34
N CYS A 160 -10.61 6.75 9.90
CA CYS A 160 -11.76 7.38 9.28
C CYS A 160 -12.74 7.87 10.35
N PRO A 161 -13.36 9.05 10.15
CA PRO A 161 -14.42 9.49 11.03
C PRO A 161 -15.55 8.45 10.99
N GLY A 162 -15.97 7.95 12.16
CA GLY A 162 -17.19 7.17 12.26
C GLY A 162 -18.36 8.08 11.91
N ASP A 163 -18.97 7.83 10.75
CA ASP A 163 -20.02 8.60 10.05
C ASP A 163 -19.49 9.47 8.89
N LEU A 164 -19.56 8.92 7.67
CA LEU A 164 -19.71 9.65 6.41
C LEU A 164 -20.95 9.14 5.66
#